data_AF-A0A3L6QPB6-F1
#
_entry.id   AF-A0A3L6QPB6-F1
#
_cell.length_a   1.000
_cell.length_b   1.000
_cell.length_c   1.000
_cell.angle_alpha   90.00
_cell.angle_beta   90.00
_cell.angle_gamma   90.00
#
_symmetry.space_group_name_H-M   'P 1'
#
loop_
_entity.id
_entity.type
_entity.pdbx_description
1 polymer ?
#
loop_
_entity_poly.entity_id
_entity_poly.type
_entity_poly.pdbx_seq_one_letter_code
_entity_poly.pdbx_strand_id
1 'polypeptide(L)'
;MLAFMLRLPALHEEVTVEFEEVEGAVDVPGLPPVPPSSLPKPVMDKKNPNYTWFVYHGRRFAEADGIIVNTAAELERSTLAAIADGRCTRGVCVPTVYPMGPAISFAPPSEQPHECVRWLDAQPKASVVLLCFGSGGFFTAPRAHEIAHRLERSGHRFLWVLRGPPAPGARQPTDANLAELLPDGFLERTKGRGLVWPTWAPQKEILGHAAVGGFVTHGGWNSVLESLWHGVPLAPWPLYAEQHMNAFTLVAAMGVAVAMKVERKRDNFVEAACRNAVEEGGSSDAALHRLAEQLYKGAVVSTSK
;
A
#
# COMPACT_ATOMS: atom_id res chain seq x y z
N MET A 1 -12.59 -2.66 -1.41
CA MET A 1 -13.18 -2.03 -0.20
C MET A 1 -14.72 -1.90 -0.25
N LEU A 2 -15.33 -1.35 -1.32
CA LEU A 2 -16.78 -1.17 -1.39
C LEU A 2 -17.60 -2.46 -1.19
N ALA A 3 -17.24 -3.56 -1.88
CA ALA A 3 -17.90 -4.86 -1.71
C ALA A 3 -17.90 -5.34 -0.25
N PHE A 4 -16.78 -5.14 0.46
CA PHE A 4 -16.67 -5.45 1.88
C PHE A 4 -17.59 -4.58 2.73
N MET A 5 -17.63 -3.28 2.49
CA MET A 5 -18.52 -2.36 3.22
C MET A 5 -20.00 -2.73 3.04
N LEU A 6 -20.41 -3.09 1.82
CA LEU A 6 -21.77 -3.57 1.53
C LEU A 6 -22.08 -4.89 2.25
N ARG A 7 -21.08 -5.77 2.37
CA ARG A 7 -21.18 -7.09 3.02
C ARG A 7 -21.11 -7.05 4.54
N LEU A 8 -20.49 -6.01 5.10
CA LEU A 8 -20.19 -5.88 6.52
C LEU A 8 -21.43 -5.91 7.44
N PRO A 9 -22.58 -5.28 7.12
CA PRO A 9 -23.79 -5.40 7.95
C PRO A 9 -24.25 -6.83 8.15
N ALA A 10 -24.20 -7.66 7.10
CA ALA A 10 -24.55 -9.07 7.20
C ALA A 10 -23.47 -9.87 7.94
N LEU A 11 -22.18 -9.59 7.71
CA LEU A 11 -21.09 -10.23 8.47
C LEU A 11 -21.14 -9.90 9.96
N HIS A 12 -21.60 -8.71 10.33
CA HIS A 12 -21.76 -8.32 11.73
C HIS A 12 -22.72 -9.24 12.49
N GLU A 13 -23.78 -9.71 11.83
CA GLU A 13 -24.78 -10.64 12.38
C GLU A 13 -24.30 -12.10 12.32
N GLU A 14 -23.60 -12.48 11.26
CA GLU A 14 -23.18 -13.87 11.01
C GLU A 14 -21.93 -14.28 11.79
N VAL A 15 -20.96 -13.38 11.92
CA VAL A 15 -19.73 -13.63 12.68
C VAL A 15 -20.07 -13.38 14.15
N THR A 16 -20.02 -14.39 15.00
CA THR A 16 -20.36 -14.25 16.44
C THR A 16 -19.16 -13.88 17.32
N VAL A 17 -17.94 -14.06 16.80
CA VAL A 17 -16.67 -13.74 17.45
C VAL A 17 -16.12 -12.38 16.98
N GLU A 18 -14.96 -11.97 17.53
CA GLU A 18 -14.21 -10.85 16.97
C GLU A 18 -13.63 -11.24 15.60
N PHE A 19 -13.52 -10.30 14.67
CA PHE A 19 -12.96 -10.60 13.35
C PHE A 19 -11.51 -11.07 13.43
N GLU A 20 -10.73 -10.61 14.42
CA GLU A 20 -9.37 -11.11 14.66
C GLU A 20 -9.30 -12.58 15.12
N GLU A 21 -10.40 -13.11 15.65
CA GLU A 21 -10.54 -14.48 16.15
C GLU A 21 -11.12 -15.43 15.09
N VAL A 22 -11.57 -14.90 13.95
CA VAL A 22 -12.10 -15.71 12.85
C VAL A 22 -11.00 -16.64 12.33
N GLU A 23 -11.23 -17.95 12.41
CA GLU A 23 -10.37 -18.92 11.76
C GLU A 23 -10.68 -19.01 10.26
N GLY A 24 -9.63 -19.14 9.44
CA GLY A 24 -9.77 -19.21 7.99
C GLY A 24 -9.88 -17.85 7.32
N ALA A 25 -11.02 -17.58 6.69
CA ALA A 25 -11.21 -16.42 5.82
C ALA A 25 -12.60 -15.81 5.94
N VAL A 26 -12.68 -14.52 5.66
CA VAL A 26 -13.93 -13.76 5.56
C VAL A 26 -14.39 -13.76 4.11
N ASP A 27 -15.65 -14.13 3.90
CA ASP A 27 -16.29 -14.10 2.59
C ASP A 27 -16.59 -12.66 2.17
N VAL A 28 -15.86 -12.21 1.14
CA VAL A 28 -16.10 -10.95 0.44
C VAL A 28 -16.39 -11.29 -1.02
N PRO A 29 -17.66 -11.27 -1.45
CA PRO A 29 -18.03 -11.71 -2.79
C PRO A 29 -17.22 -11.00 -3.89
N GLY A 30 -16.68 -11.80 -4.81
CA GLY A 30 -15.85 -11.33 -5.93
C GLY A 30 -14.35 -11.27 -5.64
N LEU A 31 -13.94 -11.45 -4.39
CA LEU A 31 -12.54 -11.64 -4.00
C LEU A 31 -12.26 -13.11 -3.65
N PRO A 32 -10.99 -13.56 -3.74
CA PRO A 32 -10.55 -14.80 -3.10
C PRO A 32 -10.78 -14.75 -1.58
N PRO A 33 -10.79 -15.90 -0.87
CA PRO A 33 -10.99 -15.95 0.58
C PRO A 33 -10.07 -14.96 1.30
N VAL A 34 -10.66 -13.93 1.94
CA VAL A 34 -9.93 -12.80 2.51
C VAL A 34 -9.46 -13.17 3.92
N PRO A 35 -8.14 -13.19 4.21
CA PRO A 35 -7.68 -13.41 5.58
C PRO A 35 -8.19 -12.30 6.49
N PRO A 36 -8.64 -12.60 7.73
CA PRO A 36 -9.10 -11.55 8.65
C PRO A 36 -8.04 -10.49 8.95
N SER A 37 -6.76 -10.88 8.92
CA SER A 37 -5.62 -9.97 9.07
C SER A 37 -5.49 -8.93 7.96
N SER A 38 -6.17 -9.11 6.83
CA SER A 38 -6.24 -8.15 5.72
C SER A 38 -7.35 -7.12 5.89
N LEU A 39 -8.26 -7.26 6.87
CA LEU A 39 -9.37 -6.33 7.07
C LEU A 39 -8.91 -4.97 7.66
N PRO A 40 -9.68 -3.89 7.48
CA PRO A 40 -9.38 -2.60 8.11
C PRO A 40 -9.27 -2.72 9.63
N LYS A 41 -8.32 -2.00 10.25
CA LYS A 41 -7.99 -2.17 11.69
C LYS A 41 -9.20 -2.00 12.61
N PRO A 42 -10.05 -0.97 12.41
CA PRO A 42 -11.25 -0.80 13.23
C PRO A 42 -12.25 -1.94 13.15
N VAL A 43 -12.22 -2.74 12.07
CA VAL A 43 -13.19 -3.81 11.85
C VAL A 43 -12.79 -5.11 12.54
N MET A 44 -11.50 -5.27 12.87
CA MET A 44 -10.98 -6.49 13.51
C MET A 44 -11.51 -6.69 14.93
N ASP A 45 -11.83 -5.60 15.64
CA ASP A 45 -12.36 -5.56 17.00
C ASP A 45 -13.70 -4.83 17.00
N LYS A 46 -14.78 -5.55 17.28
CA LYS A 46 -16.15 -5.03 17.31
C LYS A 46 -16.40 -4.07 18.47
N LYS A 47 -15.56 -4.10 19.50
CA LYS A 47 -15.60 -3.17 20.64
C LYS A 47 -14.91 -1.85 20.31
N ASN A 48 -14.18 -1.78 19.18
CA ASN A 48 -13.58 -0.54 18.73
C ASN A 48 -14.68 0.51 18.46
N PRO A 49 -14.59 1.74 19.00
CA PRO A 49 -15.60 2.77 18.78
C PRO A 49 -15.84 3.11 17.29
N ASN A 50 -14.84 2.88 16.44
CA ASN A 50 -14.97 3.10 15.00
C ASN A 50 -15.66 1.94 14.28
N TYR A 51 -15.74 0.74 14.86
CA TYR A 51 -16.40 -0.43 14.24
C TYR A 51 -17.86 -0.11 13.86
N THR A 52 -18.61 0.48 14.80
CA THR A 52 -20.03 0.80 14.61
C THR A 52 -20.25 1.76 13.45
N TRP A 53 -19.32 2.70 13.22
CA TRP A 53 -19.34 3.59 12.05
C TRP A 53 -19.15 2.83 10.74
N PHE A 54 -18.28 1.82 10.68
CA PHE A 54 -18.12 0.99 9.49
C PHE A 54 -19.42 0.24 9.16
N VAL A 55 -20.05 -0.39 10.16
CA VAL A 55 -21.33 -1.09 9.97
C VAL A 55 -22.45 -0.11 9.58
N TYR A 56 -22.51 1.06 10.23
CA TYR A 56 -23.46 2.12 9.89
C TYR A 56 -23.32 2.56 8.43
N HIS A 57 -22.11 2.89 7.98
CA HIS A 57 -21.88 3.29 6.59
C HIS A 57 -22.15 2.16 5.60
N GLY A 58 -21.83 0.92 5.96
CA GLY A 58 -22.17 -0.25 5.14
C GLY A 58 -23.66 -0.37 4.83
N ARG A 59 -24.53 -0.07 5.81
CA ARG A 59 -25.99 0.00 5.62
C ARG A 59 -26.38 1.18 4.73
N ARG A 60 -25.82 2.36 5.01
CA ARG A 60 -26.15 3.62 4.32
C ARG A 60 -25.75 3.65 2.85
N PHE A 61 -24.74 2.87 2.44
CA PHE A 61 -24.36 2.77 1.02
C PHE A 61 -25.48 2.22 0.14
N ALA A 62 -26.36 1.36 0.66
CA ALA A 62 -27.50 0.84 -0.09
C ALA A 62 -28.60 1.90 -0.33
N GLU A 63 -28.55 3.03 0.37
CA GLU A 63 -29.55 4.11 0.31
C GLU A 63 -29.12 5.25 -0.64
N ALA A 64 -27.95 5.16 -1.29
CA ALA A 64 -27.51 6.14 -2.28
C ALA A 64 -28.28 5.98 -3.60
N ASP A 65 -28.41 7.04 -4.40
CA ASP A 65 -28.95 6.92 -5.77
C ASP A 65 -27.95 6.26 -6.75
N GLY A 66 -26.67 6.32 -6.39
CA GLY A 66 -25.56 5.75 -7.15
C GLY A 66 -24.24 5.92 -6.41
N ILE A 67 -23.26 5.06 -6.73
CA ILE A 67 -21.95 5.07 -6.05
C ILE A 67 -20.86 5.22 -7.11
N ILE A 68 -20.11 6.31 -7.03
CA ILE A 68 -18.92 6.51 -7.87
C ILE A 68 -17.73 5.87 -7.16
N VAL A 69 -17.00 5.01 -7.88
CA VAL A 69 -15.79 4.37 -7.39
C VAL A 69 -14.64 4.76 -8.29
N ASN A 70 -13.56 5.27 -7.69
CA ASN A 70 -12.32 5.56 -8.42
C ASN A 70 -11.60 4.25 -8.76
N THR A 71 -12.08 3.51 -9.74
CA THR A 71 -11.51 2.25 -10.23
C THR A 71 -11.84 2.08 -11.71
N ALA A 72 -11.11 1.21 -12.40
CA ALA A 72 -11.42 0.81 -13.77
C ALA A 72 -12.19 -0.52 -13.75
N ALA A 73 -13.18 -0.68 -14.64
CA ALA A 73 -14.02 -1.88 -14.69
C ALA A 73 -13.18 -3.15 -14.92
N GLU A 74 -12.12 -3.03 -15.72
CA GLU A 74 -11.20 -4.10 -16.06
C GLU A 74 -10.34 -4.55 -14.88
N LEU A 75 -10.09 -3.67 -13.92
CA LEU A 75 -9.24 -3.95 -12.75
C LEU A 75 -9.98 -4.80 -11.70
N GLU A 76 -11.29 -4.60 -11.54
CA GLU A 76 -12.09 -5.20 -10.46
C GLU A 76 -13.34 -5.95 -10.98
N ARG A 77 -13.26 -6.58 -12.17
CA ARG A 77 -14.42 -7.24 -12.83
C ARG A 77 -15.22 -8.16 -11.90
N SER A 78 -14.54 -9.07 -11.20
CA SER A 78 -15.20 -10.06 -10.34
C SER A 78 -15.92 -9.42 -9.15
N THR A 79 -15.32 -8.39 -8.56
CA THR A 79 -15.89 -7.63 -7.44
C THR A 79 -17.08 -6.78 -7.89
N LEU A 80 -16.95 -6.09 -9.03
CA LEU A 80 -18.04 -5.28 -9.59
C LEU A 80 -19.24 -6.15 -9.99
N ALA A 81 -18.99 -7.31 -10.62
CA ALA A 81 -20.04 -8.28 -10.92
C ALA A 81 -20.73 -8.77 -9.64
N ALA A 82 -19.98 -9.11 -8.59
CA ALA A 82 -20.56 -9.55 -7.33
C ALA A 82 -21.46 -8.50 -6.65
N ILE A 83 -21.10 -7.21 -6.78
CA ILE A 83 -21.95 -6.11 -6.31
C ILE A 83 -23.23 -6.02 -7.15
N ALA A 84 -23.11 -6.05 -8.48
CA ALA A 84 -24.26 -5.98 -9.39
C ALA A 84 -25.24 -7.15 -9.21
N ASP A 85 -24.73 -8.35 -8.91
CA ASP A 85 -25.52 -9.54 -8.62
C ASP A 85 -26.23 -9.50 -7.24
N GLY A 86 -26.02 -8.45 -6.44
CA GLY A 86 -26.56 -8.34 -5.08
C GLY A 86 -25.94 -9.32 -4.07
N ARG A 87 -24.81 -9.97 -4.41
CA ARG A 87 -24.14 -10.95 -3.53
C ARG A 87 -23.53 -10.29 -2.30
N CYS A 88 -23.19 -9.00 -2.38
CA CYS A 88 -22.66 -8.25 -1.26
C CYS A 88 -23.72 -7.81 -0.24
N THR A 89 -25.02 -7.88 -0.55
CA THR A 89 -26.09 -7.26 0.25
C THR A 89 -27.25 -8.21 0.57
N ARG A 90 -27.00 -9.54 0.56
CA ARG A 90 -28.03 -10.58 0.75
C ARG A 90 -29.22 -10.45 -0.22
N GLY A 91 -28.98 -10.00 -1.45
CA GLY A 91 -30.02 -9.83 -2.47
C GLY A 91 -30.81 -8.52 -2.38
N VAL A 92 -30.47 -7.60 -1.47
CA VAL A 92 -30.99 -6.22 -1.53
C VAL A 92 -30.37 -5.50 -2.72
N CYS A 93 -31.19 -4.83 -3.53
CA CYS A 93 -30.72 -4.09 -4.70
C CYS A 93 -29.68 -3.04 -4.26
N VAL A 94 -28.48 -3.13 -4.82
CA VAL A 94 -27.41 -2.15 -4.59
C VAL A 94 -27.60 -1.01 -5.59
N PRO A 95 -27.37 0.25 -5.20
CA PRO A 95 -27.34 1.36 -6.15
C PRO A 95 -26.34 1.10 -7.27
N THR A 96 -26.62 1.70 -8.44
CA THR A 96 -25.73 1.56 -9.60
C THR A 96 -24.32 2.03 -9.23
N VAL A 97 -23.33 1.17 -9.46
CA VAL A 97 -21.91 1.48 -9.25
C VAL A 97 -21.31 2.00 -10.55
N TYR A 98 -20.70 3.18 -10.48
CA TYR A 98 -20.01 3.84 -11.60
C TYR A 98 -18.50 3.75 -11.39
N PRO A 99 -17.80 2.76 -11.99
CA PRO A 99 -16.34 2.70 -11.96
C PRO A 99 -15.76 3.80 -12.85
N MET A 100 -15.41 4.94 -12.25
CA MET A 100 -14.86 6.12 -12.94
C MET A 100 -13.43 6.37 -12.49
N GLY A 101 -12.51 5.54 -12.98
CA GLY A 101 -11.10 5.65 -12.67
C GLY A 101 -10.18 5.23 -13.83
N PRO A 102 -8.86 5.46 -13.69
CA PRO A 102 -8.24 6.12 -12.54
C PRO A 102 -8.42 7.65 -12.60
N ALA A 103 -9.06 8.22 -11.57
CA ALA A 103 -9.21 9.66 -11.39
C ALA A 103 -7.92 10.24 -10.81
N ILE A 104 -6.96 10.51 -11.69
CA ILE A 104 -5.66 11.09 -11.36
C ILE A 104 -5.62 12.52 -11.91
N SER A 105 -5.29 13.48 -11.05
CA SER A 105 -5.09 14.86 -11.47
C SER A 105 -3.66 15.03 -11.97
N PHE A 106 -3.48 15.46 -13.23
CA PHE A 106 -2.19 15.88 -13.76
C PHE A 106 -2.14 17.40 -13.82
N ALA A 107 -1.11 17.99 -13.22
CA ALA A 107 -0.79 19.38 -13.43
C ALA A 107 0.06 19.50 -14.71
N PRO A 108 0.01 20.63 -15.43
CA PRO A 108 0.96 20.89 -16.50
C PRO A 108 2.40 20.83 -15.95
N PRO A 109 3.37 20.39 -16.77
CA PRO A 109 4.76 20.32 -16.35
C PRO A 109 5.25 21.67 -15.82
N SER A 110 5.95 21.64 -14.69
CA SER A 110 6.68 22.80 -14.17
C SER A 110 7.85 23.16 -15.09
N GLU A 111 8.12 24.46 -15.30
CA GLU A 111 9.33 24.92 -16.02
C GLU A 111 10.62 24.47 -15.33
N GLN A 112 10.58 24.33 -13.99
CA GLN A 112 11.70 23.82 -13.21
C GLN A 112 11.28 22.55 -12.47
N PRO A 113 11.79 21.37 -12.89
CA PRO A 113 11.47 20.12 -12.21
C PRO A 113 11.93 20.17 -10.75
N HIS A 114 11.12 19.56 -9.90
CA HIS A 114 11.41 19.43 -8.48
C HIS A 114 12.78 18.76 -8.26
N GLU A 115 13.53 19.19 -7.24
CA GLU A 115 14.93 18.76 -7.03
C GLU A 115 15.11 17.23 -6.95
N CYS A 116 14.20 16.54 -6.27
CA CYS A 116 14.25 15.08 -6.21
C CYS A 116 13.97 14.40 -7.57
N VAL A 117 13.23 15.06 -8.47
CA VAL A 117 13.00 14.58 -9.83
C VAL A 117 14.27 14.80 -10.67
N ARG A 118 14.94 15.96 -10.52
CA ARG A 118 16.23 16.22 -11.20
C ARG A 118 17.31 15.20 -10.87
N TRP A 119 17.30 14.64 -9.66
CA TRP A 119 18.22 13.56 -9.29
C TRP A 119 18.00 12.28 -10.13
N LEU A 120 16.76 12.03 -10.57
CA LEU A 120 16.40 10.86 -11.38
C LEU A 120 16.93 10.96 -12.81
N ASP A 121 17.11 12.17 -13.35
CA ASP A 121 17.67 12.40 -14.70
C ASP A 121 19.06 11.78 -14.87
N ALA A 122 19.83 11.71 -13.78
CA ALA A 122 21.17 11.13 -13.75
C ALA A 122 21.18 9.60 -13.58
N GLN A 123 20.02 8.96 -13.46
CA GLN A 123 19.91 7.53 -13.17
C GLN A 123 19.58 6.72 -14.43
N PRO A 124 20.10 5.48 -14.57
CA PRO A 124 19.73 4.60 -15.66
C PRO A 124 18.22 4.31 -15.68
N LYS A 125 17.68 4.05 -16.87
CA LYS A 125 16.27 3.66 -17.05
C LYS A 125 15.90 2.46 -16.17
N ALA A 126 14.73 2.52 -15.55
CA ALA A 126 14.14 1.46 -14.72
C ALA A 126 15.11 0.88 -13.66
N SER A 127 15.95 1.72 -13.06
CA SER A 127 16.98 1.30 -12.11
C SER A 127 16.73 1.74 -10.68
N VAL A 128 15.87 2.75 -10.47
CA VAL A 128 15.55 3.32 -9.17
C VAL A 128 14.29 2.70 -8.61
N VAL A 129 14.32 2.25 -7.36
CA VAL A 129 13.10 1.91 -6.61
C VAL A 129 12.65 3.12 -5.80
N LEU A 130 11.40 3.53 -5.99
CA LEU A 130 10.74 4.53 -5.14
C LEU A 130 10.28 3.86 -3.85
N LEU A 131 10.57 4.47 -2.71
CA LEU A 131 9.93 4.18 -1.43
C LEU A 131 9.13 5.42 -1.02
N CYS A 132 7.81 5.32 -1.00
CA CYS A 132 6.93 6.40 -0.55
C CYS A 132 5.68 5.82 0.13
N PHE A 133 5.39 6.29 1.34
CA PHE A 133 4.37 5.72 2.21
C PHE A 133 3.13 6.62 2.36
N GLY A 134 2.86 7.39 1.31
CA GLY A 134 1.73 8.31 1.26
C GLY A 134 1.90 9.53 2.17
N SER A 135 0.84 10.31 2.33
CA SER A 135 0.85 11.53 3.14
C SER A 135 0.84 11.26 4.64
N GLY A 136 0.28 10.11 5.08
CA GLY A 136 0.13 9.76 6.49
C GLY A 136 1.19 8.77 7.01
N GLY A 137 2.01 8.18 6.14
CA GLY A 137 3.04 7.22 6.52
C GLY A 137 4.31 7.89 7.05
N PHE A 138 4.84 7.36 8.14
CA PHE A 138 6.11 7.78 8.75
C PHE A 138 6.76 6.59 9.46
N PHE A 139 8.03 6.73 9.81
CA PHE A 139 8.76 5.72 10.58
C PHE A 139 9.45 6.35 11.78
N THR A 140 9.54 5.57 12.86
CA THR A 140 10.41 5.90 14.00
C THR A 140 11.87 5.63 13.63
N ALA A 141 12.82 6.24 14.35
CA ALA A 141 14.25 6.04 14.09
C ALA A 141 14.66 4.55 14.04
N PRO A 142 14.25 3.66 14.98
CA PRO A 142 14.61 2.24 14.88
C PRO A 142 14.13 1.59 13.57
N ARG A 143 12.92 1.89 13.12
CA ARG A 143 12.37 1.36 11.86
C ARG A 143 13.08 1.94 10.64
N ALA A 144 13.34 3.25 10.66
CA ALA A 144 14.08 3.91 9.59
C ALA A 144 15.52 3.37 9.49
N HIS A 145 16.17 3.04 10.62
CA HIS A 145 17.50 2.41 10.65
C HIS A 145 17.48 1.02 10.00
N GLU A 146 16.48 0.19 10.31
CA GLU A 146 16.33 -1.13 9.68
C GLU A 146 16.16 -1.00 8.16
N ILE A 147 15.32 -0.08 7.69
CA ILE A 147 15.11 0.19 6.27
C ILE A 147 16.42 0.68 5.63
N ALA A 148 17.10 1.65 6.25
CA ALA A 148 18.37 2.21 5.78
C ALA A 148 19.44 1.11 5.62
N HIS A 149 19.64 0.28 6.63
CA HIS A 149 20.61 -0.84 6.54
C HIS A 149 20.28 -1.81 5.40
N ARG A 150 19.00 -2.05 5.14
CA ARG A 150 18.57 -2.94 4.05
C ARG A 150 18.77 -2.30 2.68
N LEU A 151 18.44 -1.02 2.51
CA LEU A 151 18.74 -0.24 1.31
C LEU A 151 20.25 -0.15 1.05
N GLU A 152 21.05 -0.04 2.11
CA GLU A 152 22.49 -0.04 1.98
C GLU A 152 22.99 -1.40 1.46
N ARG A 153 22.56 -2.49 2.10
CA ARG A 153 22.96 -3.87 1.73
C ARG A 153 22.42 -4.32 0.37
N SER A 154 21.30 -3.76 -0.08
CA SER A 154 20.65 -4.18 -1.33
C SER A 154 21.48 -3.88 -2.57
N GLY A 155 22.31 -2.83 -2.50
CA GLY A 155 23.04 -2.30 -3.67
C GLY A 155 22.15 -1.66 -4.72
N HIS A 156 20.82 -1.70 -4.57
CA HIS A 156 19.88 -1.08 -5.50
C HIS A 156 19.94 0.45 -5.41
N ARG A 157 19.56 1.11 -6.52
CA ARG A 157 19.32 2.55 -6.51
C ARG A 157 17.94 2.82 -5.93
N PHE A 158 17.82 3.88 -5.14
CA PHE A 158 16.56 4.18 -4.48
C PHE A 158 16.32 5.68 -4.36
N LEU A 159 15.05 6.07 -4.42
CA LEU A 159 14.58 7.36 -3.96
C LEU A 159 13.60 7.08 -2.82
N TRP A 160 13.94 7.49 -1.61
CA TRP A 160 13.13 7.27 -0.42
C TRP A 160 12.56 8.59 0.09
N VAL A 161 11.25 8.77 -0.06
CA VAL A 161 10.51 9.87 0.56
C VAL A 161 10.26 9.49 2.01
N LEU A 162 11.03 10.08 2.93
CA LEU A 162 10.99 9.79 4.36
C LEU A 162 10.32 10.97 5.09
N ARG A 163 9.25 10.67 5.84
CA ARG A 163 8.56 11.62 6.70
C ARG A 163 8.92 11.36 8.16
N GLY A 164 8.98 12.43 8.95
CA GLY A 164 9.23 12.37 10.39
C GLY A 164 7.96 12.03 11.19
N PRO A 165 8.11 11.54 12.43
CA PRO A 165 6.97 11.29 13.30
C PRO A 165 6.15 12.56 13.55
N PRO A 166 4.84 12.43 13.81
CA PRO A 166 4.00 13.58 14.14
C PRO A 166 4.48 14.27 15.42
N ALA A 167 4.34 15.58 15.47
CA ALA A 167 4.55 16.34 16.71
C ALA A 167 3.57 15.89 17.81
N PRO A 168 3.90 16.06 19.11
CA PRO A 168 2.98 15.72 20.20
C PRO A 168 1.59 16.34 20.00
N GLY A 169 0.55 15.51 20.00
CA GLY A 169 -0.84 15.92 19.78
C GLY A 169 -1.27 16.08 18.33
N ALA A 170 -0.35 15.98 17.36
CA ALA A 170 -0.66 15.97 15.93
C ALA A 170 -0.89 14.54 15.41
N ARG A 171 -1.65 14.42 14.32
CA ARG A 171 -1.85 13.13 13.61
C ARG A 171 -1.03 13.03 12.32
N GLN A 172 -0.63 14.16 11.76
CA GLN A 172 0.04 14.21 10.46
C GLN A 172 1.56 14.13 10.63
N PRO A 173 2.26 13.38 9.77
CA PRO A 173 3.71 13.34 9.76
C PRO A 173 4.33 14.72 9.57
N THR A 174 5.50 14.91 10.18
CA THR A 174 6.33 16.10 9.95
C THR A 174 7.33 15.84 8.81
N ASP A 175 8.07 16.87 8.43
CA ASP A 175 9.26 16.69 7.60
C ASP A 175 10.33 15.98 8.43
N ALA A 176 11.06 15.06 7.81
CA ALA A 176 12.03 14.22 8.48
C ALA A 176 13.30 14.99 8.87
N ASN A 177 13.70 14.87 10.13
CA ASN A 177 15.09 15.15 10.52
C ASN A 177 15.96 13.93 10.17
N LEU A 178 16.67 14.00 9.05
CA LEU A 178 17.48 12.89 8.55
C LEU A 178 18.62 12.50 9.51
N ALA A 179 19.16 13.46 10.28
CA ALA A 179 20.23 13.18 11.24
C ALA A 179 19.72 12.36 12.45
N GLU A 180 18.44 12.48 12.78
CA GLU A 180 17.82 11.72 13.88
C GLU A 180 17.27 10.35 13.41
N LEU A 181 16.82 10.28 12.16
CA LEU A 181 16.10 9.12 11.63
C LEU A 181 16.99 8.14 10.85
N LEU A 182 18.20 8.52 10.45
CA LEU A 182 19.08 7.66 9.66
C LEU A 182 20.34 7.29 10.45
N PRO A 183 20.89 6.08 10.23
CA PRO A 183 22.17 5.70 10.81
C PRO A 183 23.29 6.63 10.35
N ASP A 184 24.23 6.93 11.25
CA ASP A 184 25.39 7.76 10.95
C ASP A 184 26.12 7.30 9.68
N GLY A 185 26.40 8.25 8.80
CA GLY A 185 27.10 8.03 7.52
C GLY A 185 26.29 7.30 6.44
N PHE A 186 25.02 6.94 6.67
CA PHE A 186 24.21 6.25 5.65
C PHE A 186 24.09 7.03 4.34
N LEU A 187 23.89 8.35 4.42
CA LEU A 187 23.78 9.21 3.23
C LEU A 187 25.09 9.21 2.42
N GLU A 188 26.25 9.26 3.08
CA GLU A 188 27.55 9.19 2.39
C GLU A 188 27.81 7.80 1.79
N ARG A 189 27.49 6.71 2.52
CA ARG A 189 27.67 5.34 2.03
C ARG A 189 26.75 4.98 0.85
N THR A 190 25.65 5.70 0.68
CA THR A 190 24.69 5.50 -0.42
C THR A 190 24.77 6.58 -1.49
N LYS A 191 25.70 7.53 -1.36
CA LYS A 191 25.91 8.63 -2.31
C LYS A 191 26.07 8.11 -3.73
N GLY A 192 25.37 8.73 -4.67
CA GLY A 192 25.37 8.37 -6.09
C GLY A 192 24.42 7.23 -6.49
N ARG A 193 23.88 6.45 -5.53
CA ARG A 193 22.84 5.45 -5.81
C ARG A 193 21.54 5.67 -5.03
N GLY A 194 21.60 6.36 -3.90
CA GLY A 194 20.45 6.64 -3.04
C GLY A 194 20.18 8.14 -2.94
N LEU A 195 18.90 8.49 -2.89
CA LEU A 195 18.42 9.80 -2.43
C LEU A 195 17.39 9.57 -1.33
N VAL A 196 17.58 10.21 -0.16
CA VAL A 196 16.53 10.33 0.86
C VAL A 196 15.96 11.74 0.79
N TRP A 197 14.67 11.85 0.51
CA TRP A 197 13.95 13.11 0.44
C TRP A 197 13.12 13.32 1.72
N PRO A 198 13.44 14.32 2.56
CA PRO A 198 12.87 14.44 3.91
C PRO A 198 11.46 15.05 3.95
N THR A 199 10.94 15.57 2.84
CA THR A 199 9.68 16.31 2.81
C THR A 199 8.71 15.69 1.80
N TRP A 200 7.64 16.40 1.48
CA TRP A 200 6.76 15.97 0.40
C TRP A 200 7.51 15.93 -0.94
N ALA A 201 7.11 15.02 -1.82
CA ALA A 201 7.67 14.88 -3.16
C ALA A 201 6.55 14.70 -4.20
N PRO A 202 6.74 15.16 -5.45
CA PRO A 202 5.75 15.01 -6.50
C PRO A 202 5.70 13.55 -7.00
N GLN A 203 5.01 12.68 -6.24
CA GLN A 203 4.97 11.23 -6.48
C GLN A 203 4.56 10.88 -7.92
N LYS A 204 3.59 11.59 -8.50
CA LYS A 204 3.15 11.39 -9.89
C LYS A 204 4.28 11.63 -10.90
N GLU A 205 5.03 12.72 -10.73
CA GLU A 205 6.17 13.04 -11.60
C GLU A 205 7.30 12.02 -11.43
N ILE A 206 7.55 11.58 -10.19
CA ILE A 206 8.55 10.54 -9.90
C ILE A 206 8.15 9.22 -10.56
N LEU A 207 6.90 8.76 -10.39
CA LEU A 207 6.40 7.52 -10.99
C LEU A 207 6.39 7.58 -12.52
N GLY A 208 6.14 8.76 -13.11
CA GLY A 208 6.25 8.97 -14.55
C GLY A 208 7.67 9.05 -15.09
N HIS A 209 8.69 9.09 -14.23
CA HIS A 209 10.07 9.24 -14.66
C HIS A 209 10.67 7.90 -15.12
N ALA A 210 11.33 7.90 -16.28
CA ALA A 210 11.85 6.67 -16.90
C ALA A 210 12.89 5.90 -16.05
N ALA A 211 13.56 6.57 -15.12
CA ALA A 211 14.49 5.93 -14.19
C ALA A 211 13.81 5.06 -13.12
N VAL A 212 12.53 5.30 -12.81
CA VAL A 212 11.80 4.55 -11.79
C VAL A 212 11.39 3.19 -12.37
N GLY A 213 11.85 2.12 -11.71
CA GLY A 213 11.61 0.73 -12.13
C GLY A 213 10.73 -0.05 -11.15
N GLY A 214 10.43 0.49 -9.98
CA GLY A 214 9.57 -0.16 -9.00
C GLY A 214 9.17 0.77 -7.86
N PHE A 215 8.10 0.41 -7.16
CA PHE A 215 7.51 1.23 -6.12
C PHE A 215 7.16 0.41 -4.87
N VAL A 216 7.91 0.62 -3.78
CA VAL A 216 7.52 0.19 -2.44
C VAL A 216 6.56 1.24 -1.87
N THR A 217 5.32 0.84 -1.66
CA THR A 217 4.23 1.76 -1.34
C THR A 217 3.46 1.30 -0.12
N HIS A 218 2.91 2.23 0.66
CA HIS A 218 1.92 1.89 1.69
C HIS A 218 0.63 1.24 1.15
N GLY A 219 0.41 1.18 -0.17
CA GLY A 219 -0.78 0.53 -0.74
C GLY A 219 -2.07 1.34 -0.58
N GLY A 220 -1.98 2.64 -0.29
CA GLY A 220 -3.13 3.54 -0.38
C GLY A 220 -3.64 3.63 -1.82
N TRP A 221 -4.96 3.63 -2.01
CA TRP A 221 -5.56 3.44 -3.33
C TRP A 221 -5.12 4.48 -4.38
N ASN A 222 -4.95 5.75 -4.00
CA ASN A 222 -4.44 6.77 -4.92
C ASN A 222 -3.02 6.43 -5.41
N SER A 223 -2.11 6.04 -4.52
CA SER A 223 -0.74 5.64 -4.91
C SER A 223 -0.72 4.40 -5.78
N VAL A 224 -1.65 3.47 -5.56
CA VAL A 224 -1.83 2.28 -6.41
C VAL A 224 -2.23 2.70 -7.82
N LEU A 225 -3.25 3.53 -7.96
CA LEU A 225 -3.72 4.01 -9.28
C LEU A 225 -2.62 4.80 -10.01
N GLU A 226 -1.87 5.65 -9.32
CA GLU A 226 -0.73 6.38 -9.89
C GLU A 226 0.36 5.42 -10.41
N SER A 227 0.66 4.35 -9.67
CA SER A 227 1.64 3.34 -10.08
C SER A 227 1.18 2.58 -11.33
N LEU A 228 -0.08 2.13 -11.32
CA LEU A 228 -0.68 1.39 -12.43
C LEU A 228 -0.76 2.26 -13.69
N TRP A 229 -1.11 3.54 -13.54
CA TRP A 229 -1.15 4.49 -14.66
C TRP A 229 0.20 4.64 -15.36
N HIS A 230 1.30 4.66 -14.60
CA HIS A 230 2.65 4.76 -15.15
C HIS A 230 3.29 3.39 -15.46
N GLY A 231 2.56 2.28 -15.26
CA GLY A 231 3.08 0.94 -15.49
C GLY A 231 4.26 0.56 -14.59
N VAL A 232 4.35 1.16 -13.40
CA VAL A 232 5.42 0.87 -12.43
C VAL A 232 5.01 -0.31 -11.55
N PRO A 233 5.78 -1.42 -11.52
CA PRO A 233 5.54 -2.53 -10.61
C PRO A 233 5.57 -2.06 -9.15
N LEU A 234 4.68 -2.60 -8.31
CA LEU A 234 4.55 -2.16 -6.92
C LEU A 234 4.65 -3.30 -5.91
N ALA A 235 5.21 -2.98 -4.74
CA ALA A 235 5.32 -3.86 -3.58
C ALA A 235 4.59 -3.18 -2.40
N PRO A 236 3.38 -3.61 -2.04
CA PRO A 236 2.59 -2.96 -1.02
C PRO A 236 3.06 -3.35 0.38
N TRP A 237 3.50 -2.37 1.15
CA TRP A 237 3.83 -2.42 2.57
C TRP A 237 2.79 -1.63 3.37
N PRO A 238 1.60 -2.21 3.63
CA PRO A 238 0.50 -1.52 4.28
C PRO A 238 0.80 -1.06 5.70
N LEU A 239 0.32 0.15 6.04
CA LEU A 239 0.51 0.80 7.34
C LEU A 239 -0.81 1.00 8.10
N TYR A 240 -1.86 1.51 7.44
CA TYR A 240 -3.10 1.94 8.09
C TYR A 240 -4.33 1.85 7.15
N ALA A 241 -5.49 2.29 7.65
CA ALA A 241 -6.77 2.31 6.93
C ALA A 241 -7.12 0.94 6.31
N GLU A 242 -7.44 0.90 5.02
CA GLU A 242 -7.77 -0.28 4.23
C GLU A 242 -6.57 -0.86 3.46
N GLN A 243 -5.36 -0.36 3.70
CA GLN A 243 -4.17 -0.71 2.91
C GLN A 243 -3.84 -2.20 2.92
N HIS A 244 -4.08 -2.90 4.03
CA HIS A 244 -3.90 -4.36 4.09
C HIS A 244 -4.86 -5.09 3.14
N MET A 245 -6.08 -4.59 2.98
CA MET A 245 -7.06 -5.14 2.04
C MET A 245 -6.65 -4.80 0.60
N ASN A 246 -6.16 -3.59 0.35
CA ASN A 246 -5.62 -3.21 -0.96
C ASN A 246 -4.44 -4.12 -1.33
N ALA A 247 -3.48 -4.31 -0.42
CA ALA A 247 -2.32 -5.19 -0.62
C ALA A 247 -2.75 -6.64 -0.94
N PHE A 248 -3.69 -7.19 -0.17
CA PHE A 248 -4.25 -8.52 -0.46
C PHE A 248 -4.89 -8.56 -1.85
N THR A 249 -5.70 -7.58 -2.19
CA THR A 249 -6.42 -7.54 -3.48
C THR A 249 -5.44 -7.46 -4.65
N LEU A 250 -4.44 -6.59 -4.56
CA LEU A 250 -3.43 -6.39 -5.61
C LEU A 250 -2.62 -7.66 -5.89
N VAL A 251 -2.30 -8.42 -4.84
CA VAL A 251 -1.52 -9.66 -4.95
C VAL A 251 -2.41 -10.84 -5.32
N ALA A 252 -3.45 -11.12 -4.53
CA ALA A 252 -4.21 -12.36 -4.61
C ALA A 252 -5.33 -12.34 -5.65
N ALA A 253 -5.92 -11.17 -5.93
CA ALA A 253 -7.04 -11.04 -6.87
C ALA A 253 -6.61 -10.50 -8.23
N MET A 254 -5.71 -9.50 -8.25
CA MET A 254 -5.31 -8.81 -9.48
C MET A 254 -4.01 -9.35 -10.08
N GLY A 255 -3.09 -9.86 -9.26
CA GLY A 255 -1.78 -10.33 -9.72
C GLY A 255 -0.86 -9.23 -10.25
N VAL A 256 -1.05 -7.98 -9.81
CA VAL A 256 -0.32 -6.79 -10.32
C VAL A 256 0.73 -6.26 -9.34
N ALA A 257 1.02 -7.01 -8.27
CA ALA A 257 1.89 -6.56 -7.19
C ALA A 257 2.75 -7.68 -6.61
N VAL A 258 3.94 -7.29 -6.15
CA VAL A 258 4.88 -8.16 -5.44
C VAL A 258 4.47 -8.31 -3.99
N ALA A 259 4.19 -9.54 -3.55
CA ALA A 259 3.80 -9.81 -2.19
C ALA A 259 4.90 -9.46 -1.18
N MET A 260 4.59 -8.52 -0.27
CA MET A 260 5.32 -8.34 0.98
C MET A 260 4.46 -8.98 2.08
N LYS A 261 4.99 -9.96 2.82
CA LYS A 261 4.28 -10.51 3.97
C LYS A 261 4.39 -9.46 5.08
N VAL A 262 3.30 -9.14 5.75
CA VAL A 262 3.29 -8.07 6.75
C VAL A 262 2.67 -8.61 8.02
N GLU A 263 3.49 -8.81 9.04
CA GLU A 263 3.07 -9.14 10.39
C GLU A 263 2.49 -7.91 11.08
N ARG A 264 1.17 -7.81 10.98
CA ARG A 264 0.39 -6.73 11.59
C ARG A 264 0.54 -6.62 13.10
N LYS A 265 0.72 -7.74 13.81
CA LYS A 265 0.91 -7.80 15.28
C LYS A 265 2.26 -7.22 15.75
N ARG A 266 3.22 -7.02 14.83
CA ARG A 266 4.53 -6.40 15.09
C ARG A 266 4.65 -5.03 14.43
N ASP A 267 3.58 -4.22 14.48
CA ASP A 267 3.49 -2.91 13.83
C ASP A 267 3.78 -2.95 12.32
N ASN A 268 3.15 -3.88 11.61
CA ASN A 268 3.32 -4.09 10.17
C ASN A 268 4.78 -4.41 9.78
N PHE A 269 5.39 -5.30 10.55
CA PHE A 269 6.72 -5.83 10.25
C PHE A 269 6.69 -6.66 8.97
N VAL A 270 7.70 -6.54 8.10
CA VAL A 270 7.71 -7.27 6.83
C VAL A 270 8.35 -8.65 7.01
N GLU A 271 7.59 -9.68 6.71
CA GLU A 271 8.10 -10.97 6.28
C GLU A 271 7.98 -11.00 4.72
N ALA A 272 8.50 -11.93 3.92
CA ALA A 272 8.12 -12.00 2.50
C ALA A 272 7.72 -13.43 2.17
N ALA A 273 6.61 -13.57 1.44
CA ALA A 273 6.18 -14.84 0.88
C ALA A 273 6.11 -14.68 -0.65
N CYS A 274 7.11 -15.21 -1.34
CA CYS A 274 7.06 -15.35 -2.79
C CYS A 274 6.09 -16.48 -3.15
N ARG A 275 5.00 -16.15 -3.86
CA ARG A 275 4.36 -17.09 -4.77
C ARG A 275 3.81 -16.35 -5.99
N ASN A 276 4.41 -16.68 -7.14
CA ASN A 276 3.82 -16.73 -8.48
C ASN A 276 3.61 -15.45 -9.32
N ALA A 277 4.29 -14.32 -9.08
CA ALA A 277 4.30 -13.20 -10.04
C ALA A 277 5.49 -13.21 -11.03
N VAL A 278 6.37 -14.23 -10.96
CA VAL A 278 7.76 -14.14 -11.43
C VAL A 278 7.99 -14.59 -12.88
N GLU A 279 7.01 -15.14 -13.58
CA GLU A 279 7.30 -15.79 -14.87
C GLU A 279 7.39 -14.83 -16.08
N GLU A 280 6.97 -13.56 -15.96
CA GLU A 280 6.93 -12.62 -17.11
C GLU A 280 7.66 -11.28 -16.90
N GLY A 281 8.23 -11.02 -15.73
CA GLY A 281 8.80 -9.72 -15.36
C GLY A 281 10.22 -9.46 -15.90
N GLY A 282 10.42 -8.31 -16.57
CA GLY A 282 11.74 -7.82 -16.96
C GLY A 282 12.66 -7.50 -15.77
N SER A 283 13.88 -7.00 -16.05
CA SER A 283 14.92 -6.76 -15.01
C SER A 283 14.47 -5.90 -13.82
N SER A 284 13.49 -5.00 -14.01
CA SER A 284 12.99 -4.10 -12.97
C SER A 284 12.04 -4.78 -11.98
N ASP A 285 11.18 -5.69 -12.46
CA ASP A 285 10.30 -6.49 -11.61
C ASP A 285 11.13 -7.48 -10.76
N ALA A 286 12.09 -8.17 -11.39
CA ALA A 286 13.04 -9.03 -10.68
C ALA A 286 13.89 -8.25 -9.66
N ALA A 287 14.23 -6.98 -9.94
CA ALA A 287 14.92 -6.11 -8.99
C ALA A 287 14.03 -5.69 -7.81
N LEU A 288 12.76 -5.36 -8.08
CA LEU A 288 11.78 -5.06 -7.03
C LEU A 288 11.54 -6.28 -6.14
N HIS A 289 11.41 -7.47 -6.73
CA HIS A 289 11.34 -8.73 -6.00
C HIS A 289 12.57 -8.96 -5.10
N ARG A 290 13.79 -8.81 -5.64
CA ARG A 290 15.01 -8.95 -4.84
C ARG A 290 15.09 -7.92 -3.72
N LEU A 291 14.69 -6.67 -3.98
CA LEU A 291 14.65 -5.65 -2.94
C LEU A 291 13.60 -5.99 -1.88
N ALA A 292 12.40 -6.42 -2.26
CA ALA A 292 11.38 -6.88 -1.33
C ALA A 292 11.88 -8.07 -0.48
N GLU A 293 12.61 -9.00 -1.08
CA GLU A 293 13.26 -10.11 -0.35
C GLU A 293 14.40 -9.66 0.56
N GLN A 294 15.20 -8.67 0.19
CA GLN A 294 16.26 -8.12 1.04
C GLN A 294 15.70 -7.28 2.18
N LEU A 295 14.58 -6.58 1.92
CA LEU A 295 13.76 -6.00 2.96
C LEU A 295 13.24 -7.07 3.95
N TYR A 296 13.17 -8.35 3.52
CA TYR A 296 12.83 -9.52 4.33
C TYR A 296 14.03 -10.21 5.04
N LYS A 297 14.97 -10.86 4.32
CA LYS A 297 15.93 -11.89 4.82
C LYS A 297 16.83 -11.52 6.01
N GLY A 298 17.02 -10.23 6.33
CA GLY A 298 17.79 -9.80 7.52
C GLY A 298 17.05 -9.81 8.86
N ALA A 299 15.76 -10.17 8.87
CA ALA A 299 14.88 -10.11 10.05
C ALA A 299 14.96 -11.33 11.00
N VAL A 300 15.70 -12.38 10.65
CA VAL A 300 15.70 -13.68 11.38
C VAL A 300 16.82 -13.77 12.43
N VAL A 301 17.60 -12.71 12.68
CA VAL A 301 18.71 -12.78 13.65
C VAL A 301 18.41 -11.97 14.91
N SER A 302 18.32 -12.71 16.02
CA SER A 302 18.39 -12.32 17.43
C SER A 302 17.07 -12.26 18.24
N THR A 303 16.44 -13.42 18.43
CA THR A 303 15.89 -13.78 19.75
C THR A 303 16.63 -15.01 20.27
N SER A 304 17.83 -14.80 20.79
CA SER A 304 18.53 -15.77 21.63
C SER A 304 19.35 -15.06 22.70
N LYS A 305 18.66 -14.60 23.74
CA LYS A 305 18.93 -14.80 25.19
C LYS A 305 18.16 -13.76 25.99
#